data_AF-A0A7R8H070-F1
#
_entry.id   AF-A0A7R8H070-F1
#
_cell.length_a   1.000
_cell.length_b   1.000
_cell.length_c   1.000
_cell.angle_alpha   90.00
_cell.angle_beta   90.00
_cell.angle_gamma   90.00
#
_symmetry.space_group_name_H-M   'P 1'
#
loop_
_entity.id
_entity.type
_entity.pdbx_description
1 polymer ?
#
loop_
_entity_poly.entity_id
_entity_poly.type
_entity_poly.pdbx_seq_one_letter_code
_entity_poly.pdbx_strand_id
1 'polypeptide(L)'
;MYATVIPGSTPTPLVINITATMGPIMPTNTTTTKRPIICRDLSRECHYKKFKCRWNANVRRNCPKTCELCESKPKICYDFWGAFTCQWKRFLCSTFTIRRNCRRTCRACR
;
A
#
# COMPACT_ATOMS: atom_id res chain seq x y z
N MET A 1 54.15 -18.54 59.41
CA MET A 1 54.20 -17.22 58.75
C MET A 1 52.76 -16.74 58.60
N TYR A 2 52.46 -15.59 59.18
CA TYR A 2 51.11 -15.03 59.29
C TYR A 2 50.61 -14.51 57.94
N ALA A 3 49.31 -14.70 57.66
CA ALA A 3 48.55 -13.83 56.78
C ALA A 3 47.09 -13.80 57.28
N THR A 4 46.78 -12.71 57.98
CA THR A 4 45.45 -12.30 58.44
C THR A 4 44.59 -11.88 57.24
N VAL A 5 43.39 -12.45 57.09
CA VAL A 5 42.41 -12.05 56.08
C VAL A 5 41.41 -11.07 56.73
N ILE A 6 41.36 -9.85 56.20
CA ILE A 6 40.45 -8.76 56.60
C ILE A 6 39.07 -8.97 55.95
N PRO A 7 37.94 -8.67 56.64
CA PRO A 7 36.60 -8.86 56.10
C PRO A 7 36.10 -7.62 55.35
N GLY A 8 35.32 -7.84 54.29
CA GLY A 8 34.28 -6.90 53.85
C GLY A 8 34.57 -6.06 52.60
N SER A 9 33.98 -6.48 51.48
CA SER A 9 33.35 -5.56 50.52
C SER A 9 32.55 -6.37 49.50
N THR A 10 31.25 -6.50 49.75
CA THR A 10 30.25 -6.99 48.78
C THR A 10 30.17 -6.04 47.58
N PRO A 11 30.09 -6.54 46.33
CA PRO A 11 29.94 -5.68 45.16
C PRO A 11 28.54 -5.04 45.13
N THR A 12 28.51 -3.72 45.00
CA THR A 12 27.33 -2.89 44.76
C THR A 12 26.65 -3.29 43.44
N PRO A 13 25.31 -3.38 43.38
CA PRO A 13 24.61 -3.61 42.11
C PRO A 13 24.66 -2.37 41.21
N LEU A 14 25.11 -2.55 39.97
CA LEU A 14 25.03 -1.57 38.89
C LEU A 14 23.55 -1.34 38.52
N VAL A 15 22.99 -0.19 38.88
CA VAL A 15 21.66 0.24 38.46
C VAL A 15 21.78 0.83 37.04
N ILE A 16 21.34 0.06 36.04
CA ILE A 16 21.27 0.53 34.64
C ILE A 16 19.90 1.18 34.44
N ASN A 17 19.86 2.51 34.42
CA ASN A 17 18.65 3.28 34.20
C ASN A 17 18.38 3.36 32.68
N ILE A 18 17.45 2.56 32.15
CA ILE A 18 17.11 2.54 30.72
C ILE A 18 15.98 3.55 30.48
N THR A 19 16.33 4.80 30.18
CA THR A 19 15.38 5.82 29.74
C THR A 19 14.99 5.57 28.29
N ALA A 20 13.77 5.02 28.08
CA ALA A 20 13.21 4.78 26.76
C ALA A 20 12.56 6.05 26.20
N THR A 21 13.23 6.71 25.26
CA THR A 21 12.69 7.85 24.51
C THR A 21 11.69 7.34 23.45
N MET A 22 10.38 7.46 23.73
CA MET A 22 9.35 7.18 22.74
C MET A 22 9.35 8.28 21.68
N GLY A 23 9.96 8.02 20.52
CA GLY A 23 9.86 8.89 19.35
C GLY A 23 8.44 8.91 18.76
N PRO A 24 8.03 10.00 18.09
CA PRO A 24 6.71 10.10 17.48
C PRO A 24 6.55 9.12 16.32
N ILE A 25 5.48 8.32 16.35
CA ILE A 25 5.12 7.34 15.33
C ILE A 25 4.57 8.10 14.12
N MET A 26 5.41 8.32 13.09
CA MET A 26 4.95 8.90 11.85
C MET A 26 4.03 7.90 11.13
N PRO A 27 2.80 8.28 10.72
CA PRO A 27 1.94 7.38 9.97
C PRO A 27 2.62 7.04 8.64
N THR A 28 2.96 5.77 8.47
CA THR A 28 3.47 5.24 7.21
C THR A 28 2.32 5.23 6.20
N ASN A 29 2.08 6.36 5.54
CA ASN A 29 1.26 6.43 4.34
C ASN A 29 1.98 5.65 3.24
N THR A 30 1.84 4.32 3.29
CA THR A 30 2.27 3.38 2.26
C THR A 30 1.42 3.68 1.04
N THR A 31 1.87 4.67 0.27
CA THR A 31 1.33 4.98 -1.04
C THR A 31 1.83 3.86 -1.93
N THR A 32 1.12 2.73 -1.88
CA THR A 32 1.28 1.64 -2.82
C THR A 32 0.96 2.25 -4.18
N THR A 33 2.00 2.65 -4.92
CA THR A 33 1.89 2.94 -6.34
C THR A 33 1.24 1.71 -6.95
N LYS A 34 -0.08 1.77 -7.17
CA LYS A 34 -0.86 0.75 -7.84
C LYS A 34 -0.41 0.78 -9.30
N ARG A 35 0.79 0.21 -9.54
CA ARG A 35 1.24 -0.14 -10.89
C ARG A 35 0.07 -0.86 -11.52
N PRO A 36 -0.28 -0.58 -12.78
CA PRO A 36 -1.35 -1.30 -13.45
C PRO A 36 -1.01 -2.79 -13.33
N ILE A 37 -1.72 -3.48 -12.44
CA ILE A 37 -1.58 -4.91 -12.28
C ILE A 37 -2.16 -5.42 -13.60
N ILE A 38 -1.28 -5.81 -14.52
CA ILE A 38 -1.70 -6.66 -15.63
C ILE A 38 -2.32 -7.86 -14.93
N CYS A 39 -3.65 -7.91 -14.92
CA CYS A 39 -4.40 -8.95 -14.25
C CYS A 39 -4.23 -10.25 -15.03
N ARG A 40 -3.14 -10.94 -14.73
CA ARG A 40 -2.87 -12.27 -15.25
C ARG A 40 -2.24 -13.09 -14.15
N ASP A 41 -2.54 -14.37 -14.15
CA ASP A 41 -1.83 -15.32 -13.33
C ASP A 41 -0.40 -15.45 -13.85
N LEU A 42 0.57 -15.41 -12.94
CA LEU A 42 2.01 -15.48 -13.19
C LEU A 42 2.54 -16.91 -13.10
N SER A 43 1.76 -17.83 -12.53
CA SER A 43 2.11 -19.25 -12.33
C SER A 43 1.08 -20.15 -13.00
N ARG A 44 1.54 -21.27 -13.57
CA ARG A 44 0.66 -22.26 -14.21
C ARG A 44 -0.13 -23.09 -13.19
N GLU A 45 0.37 -23.17 -11.96
CA GLU A 45 -0.25 -23.92 -10.86
C GLU A 45 -1.36 -23.15 -10.15
N CYS A 46 -1.69 -21.94 -10.59
CA CYS A 46 -2.71 -21.10 -9.97
C CYS A 46 -4.07 -21.79 -9.86
N HIS A 47 -4.47 -22.57 -10.87
CA HIS A 47 -5.71 -23.35 -10.88
C HIS A 47 -5.83 -24.29 -9.67
N TYR A 48 -4.75 -24.99 -9.32
CA TYR A 48 -4.72 -25.91 -8.17
C TYR A 48 -4.62 -25.20 -6.82
N LYS A 49 -4.17 -23.93 -6.81
CA LYS A 49 -3.92 -23.15 -5.59
C LYS A 49 -5.07 -22.21 -5.23
N LYS A 50 -6.22 -22.26 -5.92
CA LYS A 50 -7.38 -21.38 -5.68
C LYS A 50 -7.82 -21.37 -4.21
N PHE A 51 -7.86 -22.52 -3.55
CA PHE A 51 -8.22 -22.63 -2.13
C PHE A 51 -7.28 -21.85 -1.18
N LYS A 52 -6.03 -21.63 -1.60
CA LYS A 52 -5.02 -20.88 -0.83
C LYS A 52 -5.18 -19.37 -0.96
N CYS A 53 -6.03 -18.87 -1.86
CA CYS A 53 -6.26 -17.44 -2.05
C CYS A 53 -6.75 -16.74 -0.77
N ARG A 54 -7.41 -17.47 0.15
CA ARG A 54 -7.97 -16.89 1.39
C ARG A 54 -6.91 -16.53 2.43
N TRP A 55 -5.77 -17.23 2.46
CA TRP A 55 -4.78 -17.12 3.55
C TRP A 55 -3.33 -16.98 3.06
N ASN A 56 -3.03 -17.30 1.80
CA ASN A 56 -1.67 -17.28 1.29
C ASN A 56 -1.41 -16.05 0.41
N ALA A 57 -0.68 -15.08 0.97
CA ALA A 57 -0.31 -13.84 0.27
C ALA A 57 0.51 -14.07 -1.00
N ASN A 58 1.33 -15.14 -1.05
CA ASN A 58 2.12 -15.47 -2.24
C ASN A 58 1.22 -15.92 -3.40
N VAL A 59 0.16 -16.68 -3.11
CA VAL A 59 -0.82 -17.08 -4.12
C VAL A 59 -1.62 -15.87 -4.59
N ARG A 60 -2.00 -14.95 -3.68
CA ARG A 60 -2.68 -13.70 -4.05
C ARG A 60 -1.85 -12.81 -4.98
N ARG A 61 -0.52 -12.75 -4.78
CA ARG A 61 0.40 -11.97 -5.63
C ARG A 61 0.66 -12.63 -6.99
N ASN A 62 0.85 -13.94 -7.00
CA ASN A 62 1.18 -14.67 -8.23
C ASN A 62 -0.04 -15.08 -9.04
N CYS A 63 -1.22 -15.18 -8.42
CA CYS A 63 -2.44 -15.65 -9.05
C CYS A 63 -3.59 -14.65 -8.87
N PRO A 64 -3.40 -13.35 -9.22
CA PRO A 64 -4.40 -12.34 -8.95
C PRO A 64 -5.71 -12.58 -9.73
N LYS A 65 -5.65 -13.21 -10.91
CA LYS A 65 -6.83 -13.52 -11.73
C LYS A 65 -7.58 -14.72 -11.16
N THR A 66 -6.87 -15.81 -10.82
CA THR A 66 -7.48 -17.00 -10.20
C THR A 66 -8.05 -16.71 -8.81
N CYS A 67 -7.42 -15.81 -8.05
CA CYS A 67 -7.92 -15.35 -6.76
C CYS A 67 -8.99 -14.24 -6.87
N GLU A 68 -9.43 -13.89 -8.08
CA GLU A 68 -10.47 -12.87 -8.32
C GLU A 68 -10.12 -11.50 -7.69
N LEU A 69 -8.83 -11.23 -7.51
CA LEU A 69 -8.30 -10.00 -6.92
C LEU A 69 -8.15 -8.87 -7.93
N CYS A 70 -8.42 -9.17 -9.19
CA CYS A 70 -8.42 -8.18 -10.23
C CYS A 70 -9.71 -7.38 -10.17
N GLU A 71 -9.59 -6.07 -9.94
CA GLU A 71 -10.60 -5.14 -10.41
C GLU A 71 -10.60 -5.21 -11.95
N SER A 72 -11.48 -6.02 -12.51
CA SER A 72 -11.62 -6.30 -13.94
C SER A 72 -12.03 -5.10 -14.78
N LYS A 73 -12.05 -3.91 -14.21
CA LYS A 73 -12.35 -2.69 -14.95
C LYS A 73 -11.13 -1.80 -14.79
N PRO A 74 -10.27 -1.65 -15.83
CA PRO A 74 -9.54 -0.40 -15.93
C PRO A 74 -10.56 0.70 -15.66
N LYS A 75 -10.24 1.64 -14.76
CA LYS A 75 -11.01 2.88 -14.70
C LYS A 75 -10.73 3.59 -16.02
N ILE A 76 -11.44 3.19 -17.08
CA ILE A 76 -11.32 3.79 -18.39
C ILE A 76 -11.88 5.19 -18.20
N CYS A 77 -10.98 6.15 -18.09
CA CYS A 77 -11.35 7.54 -18.04
C CYS A 77 -11.34 8.10 -19.45
N TYR A 78 -12.50 8.52 -19.90
CA TYR A 78 -12.71 9.10 -21.21
C TYR A 78 -13.74 10.22 -21.11
N ASP A 79 -13.81 10.99 -22.18
CA ASP A 79 -14.80 12.05 -22.35
C ASP A 79 -16.06 11.46 -22.97
N PHE A 80 -17.17 11.47 -22.24
CA PHE A 80 -18.47 10.92 -22.66
C PHE A 80 -19.08 11.66 -23.85
N TRP A 81 -18.86 12.97 -23.96
CA TRP A 81 -19.31 13.77 -25.10
C TRP A 81 -18.36 13.77 -26.29
N GLY A 82 -17.30 12.96 -26.21
CA GLY A 82 -16.24 12.91 -27.21
C GLY A 82 -15.20 14.01 -27.03
N ALA A 83 -14.00 13.77 -27.59
CA ALA A 83 -12.85 14.64 -27.44
C ALA A 83 -13.10 16.05 -27.99
N PHE A 84 -13.73 16.17 -29.16
CA PHE A 84 -13.97 17.46 -29.82
C PHE A 84 -14.85 18.39 -28.98
N THR A 85 -16.03 17.91 -28.54
CA THR A 85 -16.97 18.67 -27.71
C THR A 85 -16.33 19.10 -26.39
N CYS A 86 -15.61 18.19 -25.76
CA CYS A 86 -14.97 18.44 -24.48
C CYS A 86 -13.79 19.40 -24.60
N GLN A 87 -13.00 19.31 -25.68
CA GLN A 87 -11.92 20.23 -25.98
C GLN A 87 -12.43 21.66 -26.18
N TRP A 88 -13.54 21.83 -26.91
CA TRP A 88 -14.20 23.14 -27.06
C TRP A 88 -14.75 23.70 -25.76
N LYS A 89 -15.06 22.85 -24.77
CA LYS A 89 -15.58 23.26 -23.45
C LYS A 89 -14.55 23.13 -22.33
N ARG A 90 -13.25 23.01 -22.65
CA ARG A 90 -12.18 22.74 -21.66
C ARG A 90 -12.05 23.78 -20.55
N PHE A 91 -12.52 24.99 -20.79
CA PHE A 91 -12.51 26.10 -19.83
C PHE A 91 -13.74 26.10 -18.90
N LEU A 92 -14.75 25.28 -19.19
CA LEU A 92 -15.98 25.16 -18.38
C LEU A 92 -15.93 23.98 -17.39
N CYS A 93 -14.74 23.49 -17.06
CA CYS A 93 -14.54 22.34 -16.16
C CYS A 93 -14.92 22.60 -14.69
N SER A 94 -15.29 23.83 -14.33
CA SER A 94 -15.92 24.17 -13.05
C SER A 94 -17.37 23.70 -12.98
N THR A 95 -18.08 23.66 -14.12
CA THR A 95 -19.46 23.20 -14.19
C THR A 95 -19.53 21.69 -13.97
N PHE A 96 -20.39 21.24 -13.04
CA PHE A 96 -20.53 19.82 -12.70
C PHE A 96 -20.82 18.93 -13.92
N THR A 97 -21.75 19.34 -14.79
CA THR A 97 -22.12 18.61 -16.02
C THR A 97 -20.93 18.44 -16.96
N ILE A 98 -20.16 19.50 -17.18
CA ILE A 98 -18.96 19.47 -18.02
C ILE A 98 -17.92 18.56 -17.38
N ARG A 99 -17.62 18.77 -16.09
CA ARG A 99 -16.62 17.99 -15.35
C ARG A 99 -16.94 16.48 -15.31
N ARG A 100 -18.22 16.12 -15.24
CA ARG A 100 -18.69 14.72 -15.19
C ARG A 100 -18.64 14.04 -16.54
N ASN A 101 -18.95 14.75 -17.63
CA ASN A 101 -18.96 14.19 -18.98
C ASN A 101 -17.58 14.27 -19.63
N CYS A 102 -16.88 15.38 -19.48
CA CYS A 102 -15.54 15.61 -20.01
C CYS A 102 -14.47 15.22 -18.99
N ARG A 103 -14.54 14.00 -18.45
CA ARG A 103 -13.70 13.58 -17.32
C ARG A 103 -12.21 13.61 -17.64
N ARG A 104 -11.84 13.18 -18.85
CA ARG A 104 -10.44 13.14 -19.27
C ARG A 104 -9.94 14.55 -19.54
N THR A 105 -10.71 15.35 -20.28
CA THR A 105 -10.36 16.76 -20.57
C THR A 105 -10.28 17.61 -19.30
N CYS A 106 -11.21 17.42 -18.35
CA CYS A 106 -11.24 18.17 -17.09
C CYS A 106 -10.41 17.54 -15.97
N ARG A 107 -9.60 16.51 -16.27
CA ARG A 107 -8.76 15.78 -15.28
C ARG A 107 -9.56 15.32 -14.05
N ALA A 108 -10.80 14.91 -14.25
CA ALA A 108 -11.72 14.42 -13.23
C ALA A 108 -11.74 12.88 -13.11
N CYS A 109 -10.78 12.20 -13.73
CA CYS A 109 -10.54 10.78 -13.58
C CYS A 109 -10.18 10.46 -12.11
N ARG A 110 -11.05 9.76 -11.38
CA ARG A 110 -10.81 9.31 -10.00
C ARG A 110 -11.15 7.85 -9.81
#